data_AF-A0A0D7Q7D8-F1
#
_entry.id   AF-A0A0D7Q7D8-F1
#
_cell.length_a   1.000
_cell.length_b   1.000
_cell.length_c   1.000
_cell.angle_alpha   90.00
_cell.angle_beta   90.00
_cell.angle_gamma   90.00
#
_symmetry.space_group_name_H-M   'P 1'
#
loop_
_entity.id
_entity.type
_entity.pdbx_description
1 polymer ?
#
loop_
_entity_poly.entity_id
_entity_poly.type
_entity_poly.pdbx_seq_one_letter_code
_entity_poly.pdbx_strand_id
1 'polypeptide(L)'
;MIRCAYRFGAVACALLPLLATLPVAHGATASPDVSEDTSLLYLSPADWEKQPAPRKIALAADFMRIFCTDQTMTPASLADCLDRDKANGALFERAIACASAISAGR
;
A
#
# COMPACT_ATOMS: atom_id res chain seq x y z
N MET A 1 -11.15 9.43 -16.11
CA MET A 1 -11.92 8.90 -14.96
C MET A 1 -11.21 7.67 -14.44
N ILE A 2 -10.35 7.82 -13.42
CA ILE A 2 -9.60 6.71 -12.83
C ILE A 2 -10.58 5.96 -11.91
N ARG A 3 -11.06 4.80 -12.38
CA ARG A 3 -11.98 3.96 -11.60
C ARG A 3 -11.15 3.13 -10.64
N CYS A 4 -11.10 3.58 -9.39
CA CYS A 4 -10.67 2.78 -8.26
C CYS A 4 -11.75 1.73 -7.98
N ALA A 5 -11.74 0.63 -8.74
CA ALA A 5 -12.58 -0.51 -8.45
C ALA A 5 -11.94 -1.29 -7.30
N TYR A 6 -12.06 -0.81 -6.07
CA TYR A 6 -11.94 -1.68 -4.91
C TYR A 6 -13.13 -2.65 -5.02
N ARG A 7 -12.92 -3.77 -5.71
CA ARG A 7 -13.73 -4.96 -5.47
C ARG A 7 -13.38 -5.41 -4.06
N PHE A 8 -13.98 -4.75 -3.06
CA PHE A 8 -14.34 -5.44 -1.84
C PHE A 8 -15.08 -6.68 -2.32
N GLY A 9 -14.42 -7.83 -2.25
CA GLY A 9 -15.01 -9.09 -2.64
C GLY A 9 -16.30 -9.22 -1.85
N ALA A 10 -17.43 -9.06 -2.54
CA ALA A 10 -18.71 -9.52 -2.05
C ALA A 10 -18.57 -11.04 -1.98
N VAL A 11 -18.02 -11.53 -0.87
CA VAL A 11 -18.11 -12.94 -0.48
C VAL A 11 -19.59 -13.14 -0.20
N ALA A 12 -20.28 -13.60 -1.24
CA ALA A 12 -21.65 -14.06 -1.18
C ALA A 12 -21.68 -15.26 -0.23
N CYS A 13 -21.93 -14.98 1.05
CA CYS A 13 -22.27 -15.98 2.05
C CYS A 13 -23.64 -16.55 1.68
N ALA A 14 -23.64 -17.64 0.90
CA ALA A 14 -24.83 -18.44 0.65
C ALA A 14 -24.63 -19.86 1.23
N LEU A 15 -25.28 -20.07 2.38
CA LEU A 15 -25.97 -21.29 2.84
C LEU A 15 -25.15 -22.47 3.46
N LEU A 16 -25.00 -22.41 4.80
CA LEU A 16 -25.37 -23.36 5.91
C LEU A 16 -25.54 -24.89 5.63
N PRO A 17 -25.58 -25.78 6.66
CA PRO A 17 -25.04 -25.78 8.05
C PRO A 17 -24.40 -27.14 8.48
N LEU A 18 -23.50 -27.20 9.48
CA LEU A 18 -23.52 -28.26 10.50
C LEU A 18 -22.50 -28.03 11.64
N LEU A 19 -23.05 -27.79 12.84
CA LEU A 19 -22.67 -28.27 14.17
C LEU A 19 -21.21 -28.76 14.39
N ALA A 20 -20.47 -28.06 15.25
CA ALA A 20 -20.26 -28.48 16.65
C ALA A 20 -19.04 -27.78 17.28
N THR A 21 -19.16 -27.51 18.59
CA THR A 21 -18.09 -27.31 19.59
C THR A 21 -17.18 -26.07 19.50
N LEU A 22 -17.65 -24.99 20.16
CA LEU A 22 -17.03 -24.22 21.26
C LEU A 22 -15.49 -24.18 21.44
N PRO A 23 -14.97 -23.19 22.18
CA PRO A 23 -14.80 -21.78 21.85
C PRO A 23 -13.30 -21.45 21.80
N VAL A 24 -12.88 -20.45 21.04
CA VAL A 24 -11.68 -19.72 21.44
C VAL A 24 -11.81 -18.31 20.93
N ALA A 25 -11.86 -17.39 21.88
CA ALA A 25 -11.54 -16.00 21.66
C ALA A 25 -10.07 -15.95 21.22
N HIS A 26 -9.81 -16.18 19.93
CA HIS A 26 -8.53 -15.82 19.35
C HIS A 26 -8.53 -14.31 19.28
N GLY A 27 -7.92 -13.71 20.30
CA GLY A 27 -7.70 -12.29 20.42
C GLY A 27 -7.13 -11.77 19.10
N ALA A 28 -7.92 -10.91 18.45
CA ALA A 28 -7.32 -9.83 17.70
C ALA A 28 -6.76 -8.85 18.73
N THR A 29 -5.66 -9.24 19.39
CA THR A 29 -4.64 -8.26 19.72
C THR A 29 -4.13 -7.77 18.37
N ALA A 30 -4.87 -6.85 17.76
CA ALA A 30 -4.22 -5.83 16.98
C ALA A 30 -3.34 -5.12 18.00
N SER A 31 -2.10 -5.61 18.19
CA SER A 31 -1.04 -4.72 18.59
C SER A 31 -1.05 -3.66 17.50
N PRO A 32 -1.41 -2.41 17.82
CA PRO A 32 -0.87 -1.36 17.00
C PRO A 32 0.61 -1.40 17.40
N ASP A 33 1.43 -2.06 16.58
CA ASP A 33 2.87 -1.83 16.63
C ASP A 33 3.06 -0.39 16.16
N VAL A 34 2.76 0.55 17.07
CA VAL A 34 2.97 1.98 16.92
C VAL A 34 4.46 2.19 17.17
N SER A 35 5.26 1.64 16.27
CA SER A 35 6.68 1.95 16.21
C SER A 35 7.02 2.18 14.75
N GLU A 36 6.85 3.44 14.35
CA GLU A 36 7.42 3.98 13.11
C GLU A 36 6.78 3.49 11.78
N ASP A 37 5.45 3.37 11.75
CA ASP A 37 4.66 3.48 10.51
C ASP A 37 4.62 4.95 10.03
N THR A 38 5.79 5.52 9.73
CA THR A 38 5.85 6.74 8.92
C THR A 38 5.36 6.39 7.54
N SER A 39 4.08 6.67 7.29
CA SER A 39 3.48 6.65 5.96
C SER A 39 4.40 7.37 4.98
N LEU A 40 4.46 6.88 3.74
CA LEU A 40 5.25 7.49 2.65
C LEU A 40 5.02 9.01 2.54
N LEU A 41 3.83 9.48 2.95
CA LEU A 41 3.44 10.89 3.03
C LEU A 41 4.35 11.77 3.90
N TYR A 42 4.87 11.24 5.00
CA TYR A 42 5.64 11.99 5.98
C TYR A 42 7.10 11.52 6.07
N LEU A 43 7.45 10.52 5.28
CA LEU A 43 8.78 9.96 5.30
C LEU A 43 9.76 10.89 4.56
N SER A 44 10.88 11.19 5.21
CA SER A 44 11.94 11.98 4.58
C SER A 44 12.65 11.15 3.50
N PRO A 45 13.22 11.77 2.45
CA PRO A 45 14.02 11.05 1.47
C PRO A 45 15.23 10.32 2.09
N ALA A 46 15.83 10.89 3.15
CA ALA A 46 16.96 10.26 3.83
C ALA A 46 16.56 9.00 4.60
N ASP A 47 15.35 8.97 5.16
CA ASP A 47 14.86 7.80 5.88
C ASP A 47 14.35 6.73 4.93
N TRP A 48 13.83 7.11 3.75
CA TRP A 48 13.54 6.18 2.66
C TRP A 48 14.75 5.35 2.27
N GLU A 49 15.91 5.97 2.04
CA GLU A 49 17.12 5.24 1.62
C GLU A 49 17.58 4.19 2.64
N LYS A 50 17.30 4.41 3.94
CA LYS A 50 17.66 3.48 5.02
C LYS A 50 16.69 2.31 5.14
N GLN A 51 15.50 2.40 4.52
CA GLN A 51 14.52 1.33 4.62
C GLN A 51 14.95 0.10 3.83
N PRO A 52 14.76 -1.12 4.38
CA PRO A 52 14.96 -2.33 3.60
C PRO A 52 13.90 -2.45 2.50
N ALA A 53 14.27 -3.10 1.39
CA ALA A 53 13.39 -3.32 0.23
C ALA A 53 11.96 -3.78 0.58
N PRO A 54 11.72 -4.80 1.44
CA PRO A 54 10.36 -5.21 1.79
C PRO A 54 9.54 -4.10 2.47
N ARG A 55 10.18 -3.22 3.25
CA ARG A 55 9.50 -2.10 3.92
C ARG A 55 9.13 -0.99 2.92
N LYS A 56 9.99 -0.70 1.95
CA LYS A 56 9.70 0.24 0.85
C LYS A 56 8.47 -0.20 0.04
N ILE A 57 8.37 -1.50 -0.27
CA ILE A 57 7.23 -2.07 -0.99
C ILE A 57 5.93 -1.94 -0.17
N ALA A 58 5.99 -2.20 1.14
CA ALA A 58 4.83 -2.04 2.02
C ALA A 58 4.34 -0.57 2.07
N LEU A 59 5.27 0.39 2.21
CA LEU A 59 4.96 1.82 2.19
C LEU A 59 4.36 2.28 0.85
N ALA A 60 4.88 1.77 -0.26
CA ALA A 60 4.32 2.01 -1.59
C ALA A 60 2.91 1.44 -1.71
N ALA A 61 2.66 0.22 -1.20
CA ALA A 61 1.33 -0.40 -1.22
C ALA A 61 0.31 0.44 -0.44
N ASP A 62 0.68 0.94 0.74
CA ASP A 62 -0.19 1.81 1.53
C ASP A 62 -0.48 3.13 0.84
N PHE A 63 0.53 3.75 0.21
CA PHE A 63 0.34 4.95 -0.60
C PHE A 63 -0.67 4.70 -1.73
N MET A 64 -0.48 3.62 -2.50
CA MET A 64 -1.38 3.26 -3.60
C MET A 64 -2.81 2.99 -3.10
N ARG A 65 -2.95 2.37 -1.93
CA ARG A 65 -4.25 2.13 -1.28
C ARG A 65 -4.96 3.42 -0.88
N ILE A 66 -4.24 4.46 -0.47
CA ILE A 66 -4.83 5.74 -0.05
C ILE A 66 -5.14 6.62 -1.26
N PHE A 67 -4.22 6.70 -2.23
CA PHE A 67 -4.29 7.65 -3.35
C PHE A 67 -4.87 7.08 -4.64
N CYS A 68 -5.31 5.83 -4.65
CA CYS A 68 -5.99 5.26 -5.81
C CYS A 68 -5.17 5.34 -7.10
N THR A 69 -3.90 4.96 -7.02
CA THR A 69 -3.01 4.96 -8.19
C THR A 69 -3.46 3.92 -9.23
N ASP A 70 -2.93 4.01 -10.45
CA ASP A 70 -3.28 3.08 -11.55
C ASP A 70 -3.11 1.61 -11.11
N GLN A 71 -4.16 0.79 -11.30
CA GLN A 71 -4.18 -0.62 -10.92
C GLN A 71 -3.19 -1.49 -11.72
N THR A 72 -2.66 -0.97 -12.84
CA THR A 72 -1.62 -1.63 -13.63
C THR A 72 -0.23 -1.46 -13.02
N MET A 73 -0.05 -0.50 -12.11
CA MET A 73 1.19 -0.31 -11.37
C MET A 73 1.21 -1.26 -10.17
N THR A 74 2.35 -1.88 -9.89
CA THR A 74 2.52 -2.70 -8.68
C THR A 74 3.22 -1.89 -7.59
N PRO A 75 3.05 -2.24 -6.31
CA PRO A 75 3.78 -1.59 -5.22
C PRO A 75 5.31 -1.69 -5.39
N ALA A 76 5.79 -2.81 -5.92
CA ALA A 76 7.20 -2.99 -6.23
C ALA A 76 7.68 -2.03 -7.32
N SER A 77 6.91 -1.84 -8.41
CA SER A 77 7.30 -0.91 -9.48
C SER A 77 7.26 0.55 -9.02
N LEU A 78 6.38 0.91 -8.08
CA LEU A 78 6.38 2.23 -7.45
C LEU A 78 7.60 2.42 -6.54
N ALA A 79 7.94 1.44 -5.71
CA ALA A 79 9.14 1.49 -4.88
C ALA A 79 10.42 1.59 -5.74
N ASP A 80 10.51 0.83 -6.82
CA ASP A 80 11.63 0.89 -7.77
C ASP A 80 11.72 2.26 -8.46
N CYS A 81 10.59 2.87 -8.82
CA CYS A 81 10.57 4.21 -9.39
C CYS A 81 11.10 5.25 -8.40
N LEU A 82 10.68 5.16 -7.13
CA LEU A 82 11.14 6.06 -6.06
C LEU A 82 12.62 5.87 -5.71
N ASP A 83 13.18 4.67 -5.86
CA ASP A 83 14.61 4.39 -5.66
C ASP A 83 15.47 4.94 -6.80
N ARG A 84 14.93 4.94 -8.03
CA ARG A 84 15.61 5.50 -9.21
C ARG A 84 15.48 7.01 -9.28
N ASP A 85 14.32 7.55 -8.91
CA ASP A 85 14.04 8.98 -8.90
C ASP A 85 14.65 9.65 -7.66
N LYS A 86 15.93 10.00 -7.80
CA LYS A 86 16.68 10.77 -6.80
C LYS A 86 16.47 12.27 -6.92
N ALA A 87 15.40 12.72 -7.59
CA ALA A 87 15.06 14.13 -7.64
C ALA A 87 14.95 14.70 -6.22
N ASN A 88 15.48 15.91 -6.05
CA ASN A 88 15.32 16.69 -4.82
C ASN A 88 13.84 17.06 -4.68
N GLY A 89 13.21 16.68 -3.57
CA GLY A 89 11.79 16.96 -3.33
C GLY A 89 11.19 16.05 -2.25
N ALA A 90 9.94 16.31 -1.89
CA ALA A 90 9.22 15.46 -0.94
C ALA A 90 8.91 14.11 -1.58
N LEU A 91 9.03 13.01 -0.81
CA LEU A 91 8.72 11.66 -1.31
C LEU A 91 7.31 11.55 -1.89
N PHE A 92 6.36 12.24 -1.28
CA PHE A 92 4.98 12.33 -1.74
C PHE A 92 4.89 12.80 -3.20
N GLU A 93 5.54 13.91 -3.54
CA GLU A 93 5.48 14.50 -4.88
C GLU A 93 6.10 13.55 -5.92
N ARG A 94 7.22 12.93 -5.57
CA ARG A 94 7.86 11.90 -6.41
C ARG A 94 6.95 10.69 -6.61
N ALA A 95 6.23 10.26 -5.58
CA ALA A 95 5.31 9.14 -5.69
C ALA A 95 4.14 9.44 -6.64
N ILE A 96 3.61 10.67 -6.60
CA ILE A 96 2.60 11.14 -7.56
C ILE A 96 3.19 11.20 -8.98
N ALA A 97 4.41 11.70 -9.16
CA ALA A 97 5.09 11.73 -10.45
C ALA A 97 5.29 10.32 -11.03
N CYS A 98 5.81 9.39 -10.22
CA CYS A 98 5.97 7.97 -10.59
C CYS A 98 4.64 7.30 -10.95
N ALA A 99 3.59 7.53 -10.17
CA ALA A 99 2.27 6.95 -10.43
C ALA A 99 1.59 7.53 -11.68
N SER A 100 1.84 8.81 -11.99
CA SER A 100 1.24 9.50 -13.14
C SER A 100 1.99 9.28 -14.46
N ALA A 101 3.30 9.06 -14.43
CA ALA A 101 4.10 8.81 -15.63
C ALA A 101 3.63 7.59 -16.44
N ILE A 102 3.12 6.55 -15.77
CA ILE A 102 2.55 5.36 -16.43
C ILE A 102 1.23 5.69 -17.14
N SER A 103 0.50 6.70 -16.68
CA SER A 103 -0.74 7.16 -17.31
C SER A 103 -0.50 7.99 -18.58
N ALA A 104 0.62 8.71 -18.66
CA ALA A 104 0.98 9.56 -19.79
C ALA A 104 1.68 8.83 -20.95
N GLY A 105 2.22 7.63 -20.71
CA GLY A 105 2.88 6.80 -21.72
C GLY A 105 1.94 5.89 -22.53
N ARG A 106 0.62 6.02 -22.35
CA ARG A 106 -0.43 5.30 -23.08
C ARG A 106 -1.22 6.28 -23.94
#